data_AF-A0A661ZLG5-F1
#
_entry.id   AF-A0A661ZLG5-F1
#
_cell.length_a   1.000
_cell.length_b   1.000
_cell.length_c   1.000
_cell.angle_alpha   90.00
_cell.angle_beta   90.00
_cell.angle_gamma   90.00
#
_symmetry.space_group_name_H-M   'P 1'
#
loop_
_entity.id
_entity.type
_entity.pdbx_description
1 polymer ?
#
loop_
_entity_poly.entity_id
_entity_poly.type
_entity_poly.pdbx_seq_one_letter_code
_entity_poly.pdbx_strand_id
1 'polypeptide(L)'
;TTGHAAFWGLIGGTISAAIHHGLTLPAGATAGVKGGYFGLVHTYGSEMAQNYWTAAYAFSAALLLTLVITLLTKKLKTDDELKGLVYSLTPKVKDDSKHWFQKPEVLAVIVGVILIILSILVW
;
A
#
# COMPACT_ATOMS: atom_id res chain seq x y z
N THR A 1 -5.69 -20.33 5.63
CA THR A 1 -4.92 -19.57 6.65
C THR A 1 -4.46 -18.20 6.16
N THR A 2 -4.05 -18.02 4.89
CA THR A 2 -3.72 -16.68 4.35
C THR A 2 -4.88 -15.67 4.37
N GLY A 3 -6.13 -16.12 4.19
CA GLY A 3 -7.31 -15.24 4.32
C GLY A 3 -7.45 -14.61 5.71
N HIS A 4 -7.11 -15.33 6.78
CA HIS A 4 -7.10 -14.76 8.13
C HIS A 4 -5.98 -13.74 8.31
N ALA A 5 -4.83 -13.95 7.68
CA ALA A 5 -3.74 -12.98 7.68
C ALA A 5 -4.16 -11.67 7.00
N ALA A 6 -4.81 -11.76 5.83
CA ALA A 6 -5.34 -10.59 5.13
C ALA A 6 -6.42 -9.85 5.96
N PHE A 7 -7.33 -10.59 6.60
CA PHE A 7 -8.35 -10.00 7.46
C PHE A 7 -7.76 -9.25 8.66
N TRP A 8 -6.88 -9.90 9.43
CA TRP A 8 -6.24 -9.27 10.58
C TRP A 8 -5.27 -8.17 10.19
N GLY A 9 -4.63 -8.28 9.03
CA GLY A 9 -3.85 -7.20 8.42
C GLY A 9 -4.71 -5.97 8.16
N LEU A 10 -5.87 -6.13 7.51
CA LEU A 10 -6.80 -5.03 7.25
C LEU A 10 -7.28 -4.35 8.55
N ILE A 11 -7.67 -5.14 9.55
CA ILE A 11 -8.09 -4.61 10.85
C ILE A 11 -6.95 -3.85 11.53
N GLY A 12 -5.76 -4.43 11.58
CA GLY A 12 -4.60 -3.79 12.20
C GLY A 12 -4.16 -2.52 11.47
N GLY A 13 -4.20 -2.50 10.14
CA GLY A 13 -3.96 -1.30 9.34
C GLY A 13 -4.97 -0.20 9.64
N THR A 14 -6.25 -0.55 9.72
CA THR A 14 -7.32 0.41 10.05
C THR A 14 -7.15 1.00 11.45
N ILE A 15 -6.82 0.17 12.44
CA ILE A 15 -6.53 0.62 13.80
C ILE A 15 -5.29 1.51 13.83
N SER A 16 -4.22 1.12 13.13
CA SER A 16 -3.00 1.94 13.03
C SER A 16 -3.28 3.31 12.41
N ALA A 17 -4.12 3.37 11.38
CA ALA A 17 -4.55 4.62 10.76
C ALA A 17 -5.34 5.47 11.76
N ALA A 18 -6.30 4.87 12.47
CA ALA A 18 -7.12 5.57 13.46
C ALA A 18 -6.31 6.12 14.63
N ILE A 19 -5.32 5.37 15.12
CA ILE A 19 -4.39 5.81 16.17
C ILE A 19 -3.52 6.96 15.65
N HIS A 20 -2.89 6.80 14.48
CA HIS A 20 -2.04 7.85 13.90
C HIS A 20 -2.84 9.13 13.65
N HIS A 21 -3.97 9.04 12.95
CA HIS A 21 -4.82 10.19 12.66
C HIS A 21 -5.40 10.79 13.95
N GLY A 22 -5.75 9.96 14.94
CA GLY A 22 -6.26 10.40 16.24
C GLY A 22 -5.24 11.05 17.16
N LEU A 23 -3.94 10.84 16.91
CA LEU A 23 -2.83 11.45 17.67
C LEU A 23 -2.10 12.57 16.93
N THR A 24 -2.50 12.84 15.69
CA THR A 24 -1.84 13.85 14.84
C THR A 24 -2.83 14.88 14.35
N LEU A 25 -2.32 16.05 13.96
CA LEU A 25 -3.14 17.14 13.44
C LEU A 25 -2.39 17.86 12.31
N PRO A 26 -3.07 18.32 11.24
CA PRO A 26 -2.42 19.13 10.23
C PRO A 26 -2.39 20.61 10.66
N ALA A 27 -1.39 21.35 10.17
CA ALA A 27 -1.21 22.75 10.49
C ALA A 27 -2.46 23.56 10.11
N GLY A 28 -2.91 24.42 11.03
CA GLY A 28 -4.09 25.25 10.85
C GLY A 28 -5.43 24.54 11.05
N ALA A 29 -5.44 23.25 11.38
CA ALA A 29 -6.68 22.53 11.71
C ALA A 29 -6.99 22.55 13.21
N THR A 30 -8.27 22.40 13.52
CA THR A 30 -8.77 22.28 14.89
C THR A 30 -8.84 20.81 15.30
N ALA A 31 -8.33 20.51 16.50
CA ALA A 31 -8.42 19.17 17.09
C ALA A 31 -9.88 18.70 17.19
N GLY A 32 -10.11 17.40 16.97
CA GLY A 32 -11.44 16.82 16.96
C GLY A 32 -12.15 16.84 15.60
N VAL A 33 -11.61 17.54 14.61
CA VAL A 33 -12.17 17.56 13.24
C VAL A 33 -11.30 16.72 12.29
N LYS A 34 -10.03 17.10 12.14
CA LYS A 34 -9.07 16.47 11.20
C LYS A 34 -7.98 15.65 11.90
N GLY A 35 -8.32 15.09 13.06
CA GLY A 35 -7.40 14.35 13.92
C GLY A 35 -7.33 14.91 15.33
N GLY A 36 -6.35 14.46 16.10
CA GLY A 36 -6.17 14.85 17.50
C GLY A 36 -7.32 14.41 18.42
N TYR A 37 -8.05 13.35 18.06
CA TYR A 37 -9.20 12.84 18.82
C TYR A 37 -8.82 12.31 20.21
N PHE A 38 -7.61 11.74 20.36
CA PHE A 38 -7.15 11.09 21.59
C PHE A 38 -6.07 11.89 22.33
N GLY A 39 -5.58 12.96 21.72
CA GLY A 39 -4.44 13.74 22.16
C GLY A 39 -3.64 14.23 20.96
N LEU A 40 -2.68 15.13 21.20
CA LEU A 40 -1.82 15.66 20.14
C LEU A 40 -0.35 15.33 20.43
N VAL A 41 0.21 14.48 19.58
CA VAL A 41 1.62 14.04 19.66
C VAL A 41 2.46 14.66 18.55
N HIS A 42 1.87 14.91 17.38
CA HIS A 42 2.60 15.50 16.25
C HIS A 42 1.70 16.37 15.37
N THR A 43 2.26 17.49 14.90
CA THR A 43 1.60 18.41 13.96
C THR A 43 2.30 18.36 12.61
N TYR A 44 1.57 18.02 11.55
CA TYR A 44 2.08 18.01 10.18
C TYR A 44 1.98 19.40 9.54
N GLY A 45 2.91 19.74 8.65
CA GLY A 45 2.90 21.04 7.95
C GLY A 45 1.72 21.23 6.99
N SER A 46 1.07 20.15 6.55
CA SER A 46 -0.12 20.19 5.70
C SER A 46 -1.02 18.98 5.91
N GLU A 47 -2.28 19.11 5.51
CA GLU A 47 -3.26 18.02 5.50
C GLU A 47 -2.80 16.86 4.60
N MET A 48 -2.23 17.18 3.43
CA MET A 48 -1.71 16.16 2.53
C MET A 48 -0.57 15.35 3.16
N ALA A 49 0.31 16.00 3.92
CA ALA A 49 1.39 15.32 4.62
C ALA A 49 0.84 14.34 5.67
N GLN A 50 -0.16 14.75 6.46
CA GLN A 50 -0.80 13.87 7.43
C GLN A 50 -1.48 12.68 6.76
N ASN A 51 -2.23 12.91 5.68
CA ASN A 51 -2.93 11.85 4.93
C ASN A 51 -1.95 10.82 4.37
N TYR A 52 -0.83 11.28 3.79
CA TYR A 52 0.23 10.40 3.29
C TYR A 52 0.82 9.53 4.40
N TRP A 53 1.17 10.14 5.53
CA TRP A 53 1.71 9.38 6.66
C TRP A 53 0.68 8.42 7.26
N THR A 54 -0.59 8.82 7.36
CA THR A 54 -1.67 7.96 7.84
C THR A 54 -1.77 6.70 6.97
N ALA A 55 -1.73 6.87 5.65
CA ALA A 55 -1.70 5.77 4.69
C ALA A 55 -0.45 4.89 4.85
N ALA A 56 0.72 5.48 5.08
CA ALA A 56 1.97 4.75 5.32
C ALA A 56 1.90 3.88 6.59
N TYR A 57 1.36 4.41 7.70
CA TYR A 57 1.14 3.65 8.93
C TYR A 57 0.13 2.52 8.72
N ALA A 58 -1.00 2.81 8.08
CA ALA A 58 -2.03 1.82 7.77
C ALA A 58 -1.49 0.66 6.93
N PHE A 59 -0.80 0.99 5.83
CA PHE A 59 -0.19 0.03 4.93
C PHE A 59 0.88 -0.80 5.62
N SER A 60 1.78 -0.15 6.37
CA SER A 60 2.88 -0.85 7.04
C SER A 60 2.35 -1.84 8.08
N ALA A 61 1.39 -1.44 8.91
CA ALA A 61 0.78 -2.34 9.89
C ALA A 61 0.05 -3.51 9.20
N ALA A 62 -0.73 -3.23 8.16
CA ALA A 62 -1.43 -4.27 7.41
C ALA A 62 -0.47 -5.26 6.75
N LEU A 63 0.59 -4.76 6.11
CA LEU A 63 1.61 -5.56 5.47
C LEU A 63 2.35 -6.43 6.49
N LEU A 64 2.84 -5.84 7.58
CA LEU A 64 3.59 -6.56 8.61
C LEU A 64 2.73 -7.66 9.26
N LEU A 65 1.49 -7.36 9.64
CA LEU A 65 0.58 -8.36 10.19
C LEU A 65 0.28 -9.47 9.20
N THR A 66 -0.01 -9.11 7.94
CA THR A 66 -0.27 -10.10 6.89
C THR A 66 0.93 -11.02 6.70
N LEU A 67 2.14 -10.47 6.62
CA LEU A 67 3.38 -11.24 6.46
C LEU A 67 3.64 -12.13 7.67
N VAL A 68 3.63 -11.58 8.89
CA VAL A 68 3.90 -12.33 10.12
C VAL A 68 2.90 -13.47 10.30
N ILE A 69 1.60 -13.21 10.17
CA ILE A 69 0.58 -14.26 10.31
C ILE A 69 0.72 -15.29 9.19
N THR A 70 1.02 -14.88 7.96
CA THR A 70 1.23 -15.82 6.85
C THR A 70 2.42 -16.74 7.11
N LEU A 71 3.54 -16.20 7.61
CA LEU A 71 4.75 -16.98 7.89
C LEU A 71 4.61 -17.90 9.11
N LEU A 72 3.84 -17.49 10.12
CA LEU A 72 3.59 -18.27 11.32
C LEU A 72 2.48 -19.33 11.15
N THR A 73 1.70 -19.27 10.07
CA THR A 73 0.61 -20.22 9.83
C THR A 73 0.97 -21.27 8.79
N LYS A 74 0.44 -22.48 8.95
CA LYS A 74 0.67 -23.57 8.00
C LYS A 74 0.01 -23.28 6.66
N LYS A 75 0.71 -23.59 5.58
CA LYS A 75 0.14 -23.67 4.23
C LYS A 75 -0.82 -24.86 4.17
N LEU A 76 -2.08 -24.58 3.80
CA LEU A 76 -3.13 -25.61 3.72
C LEU A 76 -3.40 -26.10 2.29
N LYS A 77 -3.09 -25.28 1.28
CA LYS A 77 -3.30 -25.60 -0.14
C LYS A 77 -2.01 -26.12 -0.76
N THR A 78 -2.12 -27.08 -1.67
CA THR A 78 -1.02 -27.58 -2.51
C THR A 78 -0.62 -26.56 -3.58
N ASP A 79 0.53 -26.76 -4.24
CA ASP A 79 0.96 -25.88 -5.33
C ASP A 79 0.02 -25.94 -6.53
N ASP A 80 -0.55 -27.12 -6.82
CA ASP A 80 -1.49 -27.30 -7.92
C ASP A 80 -2.79 -26.50 -7.70
N GLU A 81 -3.29 -26.44 -6.48
CA GLU A 81 -4.45 -25.63 -6.10
C GLU A 81 -4.19 -24.10 -6.13
N LEU A 82 -2.93 -23.70 -6.24
CA LEU A 82 -2.50 -22.31 -6.30
C LEU A 82 -2.12 -21.85 -7.71
N LYS A 83 -2.13 -22.76 -8.70
CA LYS A 83 -1.99 -22.40 -10.12
C LYS A 83 -3.14 -21.48 -10.53
N GLY A 84 -2.82 -20.38 -11.20
CA GLY A 84 -3.76 -19.32 -11.56
C GLY A 84 -3.99 -18.27 -10.44
N LEU A 85 -3.61 -18.57 -9.19
CA LEU A 85 -3.72 -17.65 -8.05
C LEU A 85 -2.38 -17.05 -7.66
N VAL A 86 -1.30 -17.82 -7.80
CA VAL A 86 0.06 -17.40 -7.47
C VAL A 86 0.86 -17.28 -8.76
N TYR A 87 1.37 -16.09 -9.03
CA TYR A 87 2.09 -15.78 -10.27
C TYR A 87 3.26 -16.75 -10.55
N SER A 88 4.04 -17.11 -9.53
CA SER A 88 5.18 -18.02 -9.68
C SER A 88 4.80 -19.45 -10.07
N LEU A 89 3.60 -19.89 -9.70
CA LEU A 89 3.08 -21.24 -9.99
C LEU A 89 2.28 -21.29 -11.30
N THR A 90 1.94 -20.13 -11.86
CA THR A 90 1.09 -20.02 -13.05
C THR A 90 1.96 -19.98 -14.31
N PRO A 91 1.65 -20.80 -15.35
CA PRO A 91 2.31 -20.69 -16.64
C PRO A 91 2.25 -19.26 -17.17
N LYS A 92 3.41 -18.69 -17.49
CA LYS A 92 3.52 -17.31 -17.95
C LYS A 92 3.09 -17.22 -19.40
N VAL A 93 2.15 -16.32 -19.69
CA VAL A 93 1.78 -15.98 -21.06
C VAL A 93 3.01 -15.41 -21.76
N LYS A 94 3.34 -15.93 -22.94
CA LYS A 94 4.39 -15.37 -23.78
C LYS A 94 3.83 -14.17 -24.52
N ASP A 95 4.55 -13.07 -24.47
CA ASP A 95 4.18 -11.86 -25.18
C ASP A 95 4.49 -12.02 -26.68
N ASP A 96 3.45 -12.16 -27.49
CA ASP A 96 3.52 -12.24 -28.96
C ASP A 96 3.36 -10.85 -29.64
N SER A 97 3.50 -9.76 -28.88
CA SER A 97 3.38 -8.40 -29.39
C SER A 97 4.37 -8.13 -30.53
N LYS A 98 3.81 -7.73 -31.69
CA LYS A 98 4.60 -7.45 -32.90
C LYS A 98 5.14 -6.02 -32.94
N HIS A 99 4.49 -5.10 -32.23
CA HIS A 99 4.85 -3.69 -32.23
C HIS A 99 5.24 -3.21 -30.83
N TRP A 100 6.17 -2.26 -30.78
CA TRP A 100 6.72 -1.73 -29.52
C TRP A 100 5.66 -1.10 -28.61
N PHE A 101 4.62 -0.47 -29.16
CA PHE A 101 3.56 0.18 -28.38
C PHE A 101 2.56 -0.80 -27.75
N GLN A 102 2.59 -2.08 -28.14
CA GLN A 102 1.79 -3.14 -27.54
C GLN A 102 2.47 -3.72 -26.29
N LYS A 103 3.77 -3.43 -26.12
CA LYS A 103 4.59 -3.92 -25.02
C LYS A 103 4.40 -3.04 -23.78
N PRO A 104 3.86 -3.58 -22.66
CA PRO A 104 3.60 -2.79 -21.46
C PRO A 104 4.88 -2.20 -20.86
N GLU A 105 6.03 -2.87 -20.98
CA GLU A 105 7.31 -2.38 -20.48
C GLU A 105 7.77 -1.10 -21.17
N VAL A 106 7.54 -0.96 -22.48
CA VAL A 106 7.94 0.23 -23.24
C VAL A 106 7.10 1.44 -22.82
N LEU A 107 5.78 1.24 -22.70
CA LEU A 107 4.88 2.29 -22.22
C LEU A 107 5.19 2.70 -20.78
N ALA A 108 5.51 1.74 -19.90
CA ALA A 108 5.90 2.02 -18.52
C ALA A 108 7.16 2.90 -18.44
N VAL A 109 8.17 2.63 -19.29
CA VAL A 109 9.38 3.48 -19.37
C VAL A 109 9.06 4.87 -19.88
N ILE A 110 8.27 5.01 -20.95
CA ILE A 110 7.89 6.32 -21.50
C ILE A 110 7.16 7.16 -20.44
N VAL A 111 6.15 6.58 -19.79
CA VAL A 111 5.40 7.25 -18.72
C VAL A 111 6.33 7.60 -17.56
N GLY A 112 7.24 6.71 -17.17
CA GLY A 112 8.23 6.97 -16.13
C GLY A 112 9.15 8.17 -16.46
N VAL A 113 9.64 8.26 -17.69
CA VAL A 113 10.45 9.40 -18.15
C VAL A 113 9.66 10.70 -18.11
N ILE A 114 8.41 10.69 -18.59
CA ILE A 114 7.53 11.87 -18.53
C ILE A 114 7.34 12.32 -17.08
N LEU A 115 7.04 11.40 -16.15
CA LEU A 115 6.86 11.71 -14.74
C LEU A 115 8.13 12.28 -14.11
N ILE A 116 9.31 11.76 -14.44
CA ILE A 116 10.60 12.30 -13.96
C ILE A 116 10.81 13.73 -14.47
N ILE A 117 10.59 13.97 -15.77
CA ILE A 117 10.74 15.31 -16.36
C ILE A 117 9.80 16.30 -15.69
N LEU A 118 8.52 15.94 -15.56
CA LEU A 118 7.53 16.78 -14.89
C LEU A 118 7.90 17.03 -13.43
N SER A 119 8.39 16.01 -12.71
CA SER A 119 8.83 16.16 -11.33
C SER A 119 9.99 17.14 -11.21
N ILE A 120 10.95 17.14 -12.14
CA ILE A 120 12.09 18.08 -12.10
C ILE A 120 11.63 19.51 -12.45
N LEU A 121 10.67 19.66 -13.37
CA LEU A 121 10.17 20.97 -13.80
C LEU A 121 9.26 21.65 -12.77
N VAL A 122 8.48 20.87 -12.02
CA VAL A 122 7.47 21.37 -11.06
C VAL A 122 8.02 21.52 -9.64
N TRP A 123 9.11 20.81 -9.31
CA TRP A 123 9.79 20.91 -8.02
C TRP A 123 10.58 22.21 -7.88
#